data_AF-A0A085ETN9-F1
#
_entry.id   AF-A0A085ETN9-F1
#
_cell.length_a   1.000
_cell.length_b   1.000
_cell.length_c   1.000
_cell.angle_alpha   90.00
_cell.angle_beta   90.00
_cell.angle_gamma   90.00
#
_symmetry.space_group_name_H-M   'P 1'
#
loop_
_entity.id
_entity.type
_entity.pdbx_description
1 polymer ?
#
loop_
_entity_poly.entity_id
_entity_poly.type
_entity_poly.pdbx_seq_one_letter_code
_entity_poly.pdbx_strand_id
1 'polypeptide(L)'
;MLRHLSIRLLVVLPILCGMLLGGCGTTTGGPVSLQEVREFADASARLGGYAELARRYRDTYEREQPYLSPAADKLARENDAKRKAVHEDFIAIQKTLVLYMQTLSLLAGDARYDLSERIDDLGNGLKANAESGLQQRHITAYTGLTRLLTRVIASGYQNRSVETMVRDGDADVQVLLDAMISLTRLYYKTNENEKKTILGIFDVEIPFSTRNSDRMLVTLAKVHYLNKATEYKLVDRRYELALQGLTKVALGHQKMRENLGKLSDAEIRRLLANYGRDLRTIRDGLSGD
;
A
#
# COMPACT_ATOMS: atom_id res chain seq x y z
N MET A 1 -93.06 -7.20 -22.57
CA MET A 1 -92.60 -6.92 -23.95
C MET A 1 -91.33 -6.08 -23.86
N LEU A 2 -90.28 -6.50 -24.57
CA LEU A 2 -88.89 -6.06 -24.49
C LEU A 2 -88.62 -4.59 -24.88
N ARG A 3 -87.37 -4.16 -24.57
CA ARG A 3 -86.48 -3.14 -25.23
C ARG A 3 -86.36 -1.80 -24.47
N HIS A 4 -85.21 -1.18 -24.18
CA HIS A 4 -83.76 -1.30 -24.49
C HIS A 4 -82.99 -0.62 -23.33
N LEU A 5 -81.97 -1.19 -22.69
CA LEU A 5 -80.51 -1.06 -22.95
C LEU A 5 -79.97 0.38 -23.22
N SER A 6 -79.12 0.90 -22.31
CA SER A 6 -77.83 1.64 -22.51
C SER A 6 -77.62 2.70 -21.41
N ILE A 7 -76.68 2.59 -20.44
CA ILE A 7 -75.19 2.65 -20.46
C ILE A 7 -74.68 3.99 -19.87
N ARG A 8 -73.65 3.88 -19.00
CA ARG A 8 -72.69 4.91 -18.48
C ARG A 8 -73.19 5.86 -17.38
N LEU A 9 -72.40 6.24 -16.36
CA LEU A 9 -71.08 5.88 -15.86
C LEU A 9 -70.85 6.74 -14.59
N LEU A 10 -70.02 6.21 -13.68
CA LEU A 10 -69.15 6.95 -12.74
C LEU A 10 -69.68 7.31 -11.33
N VAL A 11 -69.40 6.34 -10.45
CA VAL A 11 -69.14 6.41 -9.00
C VAL A 11 -68.01 7.40 -8.68
N VAL A 12 -68.17 8.25 -7.65
CA VAL A 12 -67.13 8.53 -6.61
C VAL A 12 -67.80 8.98 -5.29
N LEU A 13 -67.73 8.09 -4.29
CA LEU A 13 -67.68 8.38 -2.84
C LEU A 13 -66.32 7.80 -2.39
N PRO A 14 -65.56 8.40 -1.45
CA PRO A 14 -65.79 8.03 -0.05
C PRO A 14 -65.50 9.13 0.99
N ILE A 15 -66.22 8.99 2.10
CA ILE A 15 -65.91 9.51 3.44
C ILE A 15 -64.98 8.48 4.12
N LEU A 16 -64.09 8.93 5.02
CA LEU A 16 -63.93 8.44 6.41
C LEU A 16 -62.48 8.18 6.89
N CYS A 17 -62.22 8.73 8.07
CA CYS A 17 -61.47 8.17 9.21
C CYS A 17 -59.94 7.97 9.17
N GLY A 18 -59.30 8.58 10.18
CA GLY A 18 -58.33 7.87 11.02
C GLY A 18 -56.91 8.42 10.99
N MET A 19 -56.64 9.51 11.73
CA MET A 19 -55.29 9.84 12.17
C MET A 19 -55.25 9.94 13.69
N LEU A 20 -55.15 8.77 14.33
CA LEU A 20 -54.67 8.61 15.70
C LEU A 20 -53.27 8.03 15.64
N LEU A 21 -52.32 8.78 16.20
CA LEU A 21 -51.20 8.34 17.03
C LEU A 21 -50.50 7.02 16.64
N GLY A 22 -49.32 7.16 16.04
CA GLY A 22 -48.30 6.10 16.01
C GLY A 22 -46.98 6.63 15.45
N GLY A 23 -45.92 6.63 16.26
CA GLY A 23 -44.56 6.75 15.72
C GLY A 23 -43.50 7.55 16.50
N CYS A 24 -43.45 7.48 17.84
CA CYS A 24 -42.14 7.57 18.51
C CYS A 24 -41.41 6.26 18.22
N GLY A 25 -40.53 6.27 17.23
CA GLY A 25 -39.84 5.06 16.77
C GLY A 25 -38.81 5.34 15.68
N THR A 26 -38.06 6.45 15.77
CA THR A 26 -36.78 6.54 15.07
C THR A 26 -35.74 5.78 15.88
N THR A 27 -35.83 4.45 15.87
CA THR A 27 -34.62 3.64 15.95
C THR A 27 -33.76 4.06 14.76
N THR A 28 -32.69 4.78 15.06
CA THR A 28 -31.55 5.03 14.18
C THR A 28 -30.91 3.69 13.83
N GLY A 29 -31.57 2.93 12.95
CA GLY A 29 -31.11 1.68 12.33
C GLY A 29 -30.76 1.89 10.86
N GLY A 30 -30.29 3.09 10.49
CA GLY A 30 -29.58 3.25 9.23
C GLY A 30 -28.27 2.47 9.27
N PRO A 31 -27.79 1.91 8.15
CA PRO A 31 -26.50 1.26 8.11
C PRO A 31 -25.45 2.22 8.64
N VAL A 32 -24.74 1.78 9.68
CA VAL A 32 -23.65 2.51 10.30
C VAL A 32 -22.56 2.69 9.24
N SER A 33 -22.31 3.94 8.82
CA SER A 33 -21.35 4.23 7.75
C SER A 33 -19.92 3.90 8.18
N LEU A 34 -19.24 3.05 7.40
CA LEU A 34 -17.82 2.72 7.52
C LEU A 34 -16.98 3.45 6.46
N GLN A 35 -17.44 4.61 6.00
CA GLN A 35 -16.81 5.38 4.95
C GLN A 35 -15.33 5.68 5.22
N GLU A 36 -14.98 6.08 6.43
CA GLU A 36 -13.58 6.41 6.77
C GLU A 36 -12.69 5.19 6.83
N VAL A 37 -13.22 4.02 7.20
CA VAL A 37 -12.50 2.73 7.08
C VAL A 37 -12.21 2.46 5.61
N ARG A 38 -13.22 2.61 4.74
CA ARG A 38 -13.08 2.44 3.29
C ARG A 38 -12.01 3.38 2.72
N GLU A 39 -12.08 4.66 3.03
CA GLU A 39 -11.15 5.67 2.53
C GLU A 39 -9.72 5.46 3.03
N PHE A 40 -9.56 5.05 4.29
CA PHE A 40 -8.26 4.68 4.83
C PHE A 40 -7.68 3.45 4.12
N ALA A 41 -8.49 2.42 3.93
CA ALA A 41 -8.08 1.18 3.28
C ALA A 41 -7.73 1.39 1.80
N ASP A 42 -8.54 2.15 1.05
CA ASP A 42 -8.24 2.54 -0.33
C ASP A 42 -6.95 3.37 -0.42
N ALA A 43 -6.77 4.36 0.46
CA ALA A 43 -5.54 5.16 0.50
C ALA A 43 -4.31 4.30 0.82
N SER A 44 -4.44 3.33 1.73
CA SER A 44 -3.37 2.38 2.08
C SER A 44 -3.00 1.49 0.90
N ALA A 45 -3.99 0.95 0.19
CA ALA A 45 -3.78 0.13 -1.01
C ALA A 45 -3.11 0.91 -2.17
N ARG A 46 -3.32 2.23 -2.22
CA ARG A 46 -2.82 3.13 -3.28
C ARG A 46 -1.55 3.88 -2.92
N LEU A 47 -0.94 3.62 -1.76
CA LEU A 47 0.23 4.34 -1.27
C LEU A 47 1.39 4.36 -2.29
N GLY A 48 1.50 3.32 -3.13
CA GLY A 48 2.38 3.33 -4.32
C GLY A 48 3.87 3.40 -3.97
N GLY A 49 4.73 3.56 -4.98
CA GLY A 49 6.18 3.83 -4.81
C GLY A 49 7.06 2.63 -4.38
N TYR A 50 6.54 1.67 -3.63
CA TYR A 50 7.36 0.54 -3.12
C TYR A 50 7.97 -0.32 -4.22
N ALA A 51 7.22 -0.60 -5.30
CA ALA A 51 7.73 -1.42 -6.40
C ALA A 51 8.91 -0.73 -7.12
N GLU A 52 8.89 0.60 -7.22
CA GLU A 52 10.00 1.38 -7.76
C GLU A 52 11.21 1.33 -6.82
N LEU A 53 11.02 1.54 -5.52
CA LEU A 53 12.09 1.49 -4.53
C LEU A 53 12.72 0.09 -4.41
N ALA A 54 11.90 -0.96 -4.49
CA ALA A 54 12.35 -2.35 -4.50
C ALA A 54 13.10 -2.69 -5.80
N ARG A 55 12.65 -2.16 -6.95
CA ARG A 55 13.37 -2.29 -8.22
C ARG A 55 14.69 -1.54 -8.18
N ARG A 56 14.71 -0.32 -7.65
CA ARG A 56 15.93 0.46 -7.46
C ARG A 56 16.93 -0.32 -6.61
N TYR A 57 16.48 -0.89 -5.48
CA TYR A 57 17.30 -1.77 -4.66
C TYR A 57 17.85 -2.96 -5.46
N ARG A 58 16.99 -3.69 -6.18
CA ARG A 58 17.39 -4.83 -7.03
C ARG A 58 18.49 -4.43 -8.03
N ASP A 59 18.32 -3.30 -8.70
CA ASP A 59 19.17 -2.86 -9.81
C ASP A 59 20.36 -1.97 -9.34
N THR A 60 20.71 -2.04 -8.05
CA THR A 60 21.82 -1.23 -7.48
C THR A 60 23.14 -1.46 -8.20
N TYR A 61 23.48 -2.72 -8.51
CA TYR A 61 24.75 -3.05 -9.16
C TYR A 61 24.90 -2.36 -10.52
N GLU A 62 23.84 -2.34 -11.33
CA GLU A 62 23.88 -1.74 -12.67
C GLU A 62 24.18 -0.24 -12.61
N ARG A 63 23.72 0.45 -11.55
CA ARG A 63 24.01 1.87 -11.32
C ARG A 63 25.39 2.11 -10.71
N GLU A 64 25.84 1.22 -9.83
CA GLU A 64 27.15 1.33 -9.18
C GLU A 64 28.31 0.92 -10.11
N GLN A 65 28.11 -0.06 -10.99
CA GLN A 65 29.17 -0.72 -11.77
C GLN A 65 30.16 0.25 -12.43
N PRO A 66 29.75 1.36 -13.07
CA PRO A 66 30.69 2.28 -13.72
C PRO A 66 31.67 2.97 -12.77
N TYR A 67 31.41 2.94 -11.47
CA TYR A 67 32.15 3.66 -10.44
C TYR A 67 32.95 2.71 -9.52
N LEU A 68 32.87 1.40 -9.76
CA LEU A 68 33.53 0.41 -8.92
C LEU A 68 34.96 0.12 -9.38
N SER A 69 35.86 -0.04 -8.40
CA SER A 69 37.16 -0.66 -8.65
C SER A 69 36.98 -2.15 -8.97
N PRO A 70 37.93 -2.81 -9.65
CA PRO A 70 37.82 -4.23 -9.98
C PRO A 70 37.57 -5.16 -8.78
N ALA A 71 38.14 -4.83 -7.61
CA ALA A 71 37.91 -5.59 -6.38
C ALA A 71 36.49 -5.38 -5.82
N ALA A 72 36.00 -4.13 -5.84
CA ALA A 72 34.65 -3.80 -5.39
C ALA A 72 33.58 -4.38 -6.33
N ASP A 73 33.85 -4.40 -7.64
CA ASP A 73 32.99 -4.95 -8.68
C ASP A 73 32.68 -6.45 -8.46
N LYS A 74 33.68 -7.24 -8.05
CA LYS A 74 33.46 -8.66 -7.70
C LYS A 74 32.46 -8.81 -6.54
N LEU A 75 32.66 -8.07 -5.45
CA LEU A 75 31.78 -8.12 -4.29
C LEU A 75 30.37 -7.60 -4.62
N ALA A 76 30.27 -6.55 -5.44
CA ALA A 76 29.01 -5.98 -5.86
C ALA A 76 28.18 -6.95 -6.72
N ARG A 77 28.83 -7.75 -7.59
CA ARG A 77 28.18 -8.83 -8.34
C ARG A 77 27.61 -9.92 -7.45
N GLU A 78 28.35 -10.35 -6.43
CA GLU A 78 27.87 -11.36 -5.47
C GLU A 78 26.63 -10.84 -4.71
N ASN A 79 26.66 -9.58 -4.27
CA ASN A 79 25.52 -8.93 -3.63
C ASN A 79 24.34 -8.74 -4.60
N ASP A 80 24.59 -8.49 -5.89
CA ASP A 80 23.54 -8.37 -6.90
C ASP A 80 22.71 -9.64 -7.05
N ALA A 81 23.39 -10.78 -7.15
CA ALA A 81 22.74 -12.08 -7.22
C ALA A 81 21.83 -12.31 -6.00
N LYS A 82 22.30 -11.94 -4.79
CA LYS A 82 21.51 -12.03 -3.56
C LYS A 82 20.28 -11.14 -3.60
N ARG A 83 20.41 -9.89 -4.04
CA ARG A 83 19.27 -8.95 -4.15
C ARG A 83 18.22 -9.43 -5.15
N LYS A 84 18.65 -9.93 -6.30
CA LYS A 84 17.75 -10.48 -7.33
C LYS A 84 17.03 -11.73 -6.85
N ALA A 85 17.69 -12.60 -6.09
CA ALA A 85 17.10 -13.83 -5.57
C ALA A 85 15.93 -13.60 -4.60
N VAL A 86 15.92 -12.47 -3.89
CA VAL A 86 14.91 -12.15 -2.85
C VAL A 86 13.85 -11.16 -3.31
N HIS A 87 14.00 -10.60 -4.52
CA HIS A 87 13.14 -9.53 -5.02
C HIS A 87 11.68 -9.96 -5.13
N GLU A 88 11.43 -11.15 -5.68
CA GLU A 88 10.07 -11.68 -5.85
C GLU A 88 9.34 -11.87 -4.52
N ASP A 89 10.05 -12.32 -3.47
CA ASP A 89 9.48 -12.47 -2.13
C ASP A 89 9.04 -11.11 -1.54
N PHE A 90 9.81 -10.05 -1.80
CA PHE A 90 9.48 -8.70 -1.35
C PHE A 90 8.25 -8.13 -2.06
N ILE A 91 8.16 -8.36 -3.37
CA ILE A 91 7.00 -7.95 -4.18
C ILE A 91 5.76 -8.73 -3.77
N ALA A 92 5.88 -10.02 -3.45
CA ALA A 92 4.78 -10.85 -2.98
C ALA A 92 4.18 -10.31 -1.66
N ILE A 93 5.00 -9.98 -0.66
CA ILE A 93 4.52 -9.37 0.60
C ILE A 93 3.72 -8.09 0.34
N GLN A 94 4.24 -7.21 -0.51
CA GLN A 94 3.56 -5.97 -0.89
C GLN A 94 2.21 -6.25 -1.56
N LYS A 95 2.17 -7.14 -2.55
CA LYS A 95 0.93 -7.49 -3.26
C LYS A 95 -0.13 -8.03 -2.31
N THR A 96 0.24 -8.90 -1.38
CA THR A 96 -0.68 -9.46 -0.39
C THR A 96 -1.25 -8.38 0.53
N LEU A 97 -0.42 -7.46 1.04
CA LEU A 97 -0.89 -6.35 1.87
C LEU A 97 -1.80 -5.38 1.10
N VAL A 98 -1.48 -5.09 -0.16
CA VAL A 98 -2.35 -4.28 -1.03
C VAL A 98 -3.70 -4.96 -1.22
N LEU A 99 -3.71 -6.25 -1.53
CA LEU A 99 -4.95 -7.01 -1.71
C LEU A 99 -5.77 -7.07 -0.43
N TYR A 100 -5.13 -7.20 0.73
CA TYR A 100 -5.78 -7.09 2.04
C TYR A 100 -6.49 -5.75 2.21
N MET A 101 -5.81 -4.64 1.93
CA MET A 101 -6.40 -3.31 2.07
C MET A 101 -7.52 -3.07 1.04
N GLN A 102 -7.39 -3.58 -0.19
CA GLN A 102 -8.47 -3.52 -1.19
C GLN A 102 -9.71 -4.31 -0.74
N THR A 103 -9.50 -5.52 -0.19
CA THR A 103 -10.58 -6.35 0.36
C THR A 103 -11.26 -5.66 1.54
N LEU A 104 -10.48 -5.04 2.44
CA LEU A 104 -11.03 -4.28 3.55
C LEU A 104 -11.85 -3.07 3.08
N SER A 105 -11.39 -2.37 2.04
CA SER A 105 -12.13 -1.29 1.40
C SER A 105 -13.44 -1.77 0.76
N LEU A 106 -13.47 -2.94 0.13
CA LEU A 106 -14.70 -3.55 -0.39
C LEU A 106 -15.70 -3.88 0.72
N LEU A 107 -15.23 -4.44 1.82
CA LEU A 107 -16.11 -4.81 2.94
C LEU A 107 -16.69 -3.58 3.66
N ALA A 108 -15.99 -2.44 3.61
CA ALA A 108 -16.41 -1.20 4.26
C ALA A 108 -17.40 -0.35 3.43
N GLY A 109 -17.77 -0.78 2.22
CA GLY A 109 -18.79 -0.14 1.38
C GLY A 109 -18.63 -0.47 -0.10
N ASP A 110 -19.43 0.14 -0.99
CA ASP A 110 -19.51 -0.22 -2.43
C ASP A 110 -18.30 0.21 -3.29
N ALA A 111 -17.08 -0.17 -2.89
CA ALA A 111 -15.92 -0.04 -3.77
C ALA A 111 -16.01 -1.05 -4.93
N ARG A 112 -15.51 -0.67 -6.11
CA ARG A 112 -15.60 -1.46 -7.37
C ARG A 112 -14.32 -2.25 -7.66
N TYR A 113 -13.71 -2.88 -6.67
CA TYR A 113 -12.61 -3.78 -6.96
C TYR A 113 -13.15 -5.11 -7.49
N ASP A 114 -12.74 -5.49 -8.69
CA ASP A 114 -12.75 -6.90 -9.07
C ASP A 114 -11.45 -7.54 -8.56
N LEU A 115 -11.60 -8.42 -7.57
CA LEU A 115 -10.47 -9.10 -6.91
C LEU A 115 -10.32 -10.56 -7.40
N SER A 116 -11.19 -11.02 -8.30
CA SER A 116 -11.23 -12.42 -8.73
C SER A 116 -9.92 -12.84 -9.41
N GLU A 117 -9.37 -11.96 -10.26
CA GLU A 117 -8.11 -12.17 -10.97
C GLU A 117 -6.86 -12.05 -10.08
N ARG A 118 -6.97 -11.45 -8.88
CA ARG A 118 -5.82 -11.15 -8.01
C ARG A 118 -5.45 -12.30 -7.09
N ILE A 119 -6.27 -13.35 -7.01
CA ILE A 119 -6.00 -14.53 -6.18
C ILE A 119 -4.98 -15.46 -6.85
N ASP A 120 -5.05 -15.62 -8.17
CA ASP A 120 -4.16 -16.52 -8.90
C ASP A 120 -2.69 -16.09 -8.76
N ASP A 121 -2.45 -14.79 -8.60
CA ASP A 121 -1.13 -14.19 -8.34
C ASP A 121 -0.59 -14.45 -6.91
N LEU A 122 -1.44 -14.84 -5.94
CA LEU A 122 -1.02 -15.13 -4.56
C LEU A 122 -0.49 -16.56 -4.37
N GLY A 123 -0.64 -17.43 -5.38
CA GLY A 123 -0.38 -18.87 -5.31
C GLY A 123 1.10 -19.26 -5.20
N ASN A 124 2.02 -18.37 -5.53
CA ASN A 124 3.44 -18.62 -5.36
C ASN A 124 3.83 -18.33 -3.91
N GLY A 125 4.03 -19.38 -3.11
CA GLY A 125 4.49 -19.24 -1.71
C GLY A 125 5.83 -18.50 -1.63
N LEU A 126 6.03 -17.72 -0.56
CA LEU A 126 7.32 -17.09 -0.27
C LEU A 126 8.40 -18.17 -0.16
N LYS A 127 9.53 -17.96 -0.82
CA LYS A 127 10.69 -18.83 -0.62
C LYS A 127 11.38 -18.40 0.66
N ALA A 128 11.69 -19.37 1.53
CA ALA A 128 12.47 -19.07 2.72
C ALA A 128 13.87 -18.59 2.29
N ASN A 129 14.23 -17.35 2.61
CA ASN A 129 15.57 -16.81 2.36
C ASN A 129 16.09 -16.08 3.60
N ALA A 130 16.92 -16.76 4.39
CA ALA A 130 17.49 -16.21 5.62
C ALA A 130 18.39 -14.98 5.37
N GLU A 131 19.04 -14.88 4.20
CA GLU A 131 19.89 -13.73 3.85
C GLU A 131 19.09 -12.45 3.59
N SER A 132 17.81 -12.56 3.26
CA SER A 132 16.90 -11.43 3.05
C SER A 132 16.43 -10.75 4.35
N GLY A 133 16.67 -11.40 5.50
CA GLY A 133 16.06 -11.01 6.78
C GLY A 133 14.59 -11.46 6.93
N LEU A 134 13.99 -12.09 5.91
CA LEU A 134 12.69 -12.74 6.04
C LEU A 134 12.81 -14.00 6.90
N GLN A 135 12.41 -13.87 8.15
CA GLN A 135 12.33 -14.96 9.13
C GLN A 135 11.05 -15.80 8.93
N GLN A 136 11.03 -16.97 9.58
CA GLN A 136 9.88 -17.88 9.59
C GLN A 136 8.56 -17.20 9.98
N ARG A 137 8.60 -16.22 10.90
CA ARG A 137 7.43 -15.45 11.31
C ARG A 137 6.75 -14.73 10.14
N HIS A 138 7.52 -14.19 9.19
CA HIS A 138 6.98 -13.48 8.03
C HIS A 138 6.36 -14.46 7.02
N ILE A 139 6.96 -15.64 6.87
CA ILE A 139 6.41 -16.72 6.01
C ILE A 139 5.08 -17.22 6.58
N THR A 140 5.02 -17.43 7.90
CA THR A 140 3.79 -17.82 8.59
C THR A 140 2.72 -16.74 8.43
N ALA A 141 3.06 -15.46 8.64
CA ALA A 141 2.13 -14.36 8.48
C ALA A 141 1.62 -14.21 7.04
N TYR A 142 2.51 -14.32 6.04
CA TYR A 142 2.12 -14.33 4.63
C TYR A 142 1.14 -15.45 4.33
N THR A 143 1.43 -16.67 4.79
CA THR A 143 0.58 -17.84 4.58
C THR A 143 -0.78 -17.67 5.26
N GLY A 144 -0.80 -17.14 6.49
CA GLY A 144 -2.01 -16.84 7.24
C GLY A 144 -2.89 -15.82 6.52
N LEU A 145 -2.30 -14.71 6.08
CA LEU A 145 -3.00 -13.65 5.39
C LEU A 145 -3.55 -14.10 4.02
N THR A 146 -2.77 -14.86 3.26
CA THR A 146 -3.23 -15.44 1.98
C THR A 146 -4.40 -16.39 2.21
N ARG A 147 -4.36 -17.26 3.23
CA ARG A 147 -5.48 -18.15 3.57
C ARG A 147 -6.74 -17.37 3.99
N LEU A 148 -6.58 -16.29 4.74
CA LEU A 148 -7.68 -15.40 5.11
C LEU A 148 -8.32 -14.79 3.85
N LEU A 149 -7.50 -14.23 2.97
CA LEU A 149 -7.94 -13.64 1.70
C LEU A 149 -8.67 -14.64 0.82
N THR A 150 -8.08 -15.81 0.58
CA THR A 150 -8.71 -16.88 -0.21
C THR A 150 -10.08 -17.25 0.36
N ARG A 151 -10.19 -17.40 1.70
CA ARG A 151 -11.46 -17.76 2.34
C ARG A 151 -12.52 -16.67 2.17
N VAL A 152 -12.15 -15.41 2.38
CA VAL A 152 -13.07 -14.26 2.29
C VAL A 152 -13.58 -14.07 0.86
N ILE A 153 -12.70 -14.20 -0.13
CA ILE A 153 -13.07 -14.03 -1.53
C ILE A 153 -13.85 -15.24 -2.04
N ALA A 154 -13.42 -16.47 -1.71
CA ALA A 154 -14.12 -17.69 -2.12
C ALA A 154 -15.54 -17.80 -1.52
N SER A 155 -15.79 -17.22 -0.34
CA SER A 155 -17.14 -17.14 0.21
C SER A 155 -18.00 -16.03 -0.41
N GLY A 156 -17.52 -15.35 -1.46
CA GLY A 156 -18.19 -14.20 -2.06
C GLY A 156 -18.47 -13.09 -1.04
N TYR A 157 -17.59 -12.92 -0.06
CA TYR A 157 -17.72 -11.97 1.06
C TYR A 157 -18.93 -12.21 1.99
N GLN A 158 -19.69 -13.29 1.80
CA GLN A 158 -20.86 -13.60 2.62
C GLN A 158 -20.48 -13.79 4.09
N ASN A 159 -21.26 -13.19 5.01
CA ASN A 159 -21.06 -13.25 6.46
C ASN A 159 -19.70 -12.69 6.95
N ARG A 160 -19.01 -11.86 6.15
CA ARG A 160 -17.78 -11.18 6.55
C ARG A 160 -18.02 -9.69 6.75
N SER A 161 -17.62 -9.20 7.91
CA SER A 161 -17.59 -7.79 8.24
C SER A 161 -16.16 -7.26 8.23
N VAL A 162 -16.01 -5.94 8.09
CA VAL A 162 -14.77 -5.22 8.40
C VAL A 162 -14.17 -5.69 9.72
N GLU A 163 -15.01 -5.81 10.76
CA GLU A 163 -14.55 -6.21 12.08
C GLU A 163 -13.90 -7.60 12.09
N THR A 164 -14.52 -8.56 11.38
CA THR A 164 -14.00 -9.93 11.30
C THR A 164 -12.68 -9.95 10.53
N MET A 165 -12.58 -9.20 9.43
CA MET A 165 -11.37 -9.12 8.60
C MET A 165 -10.19 -8.48 9.35
N VAL A 166 -10.46 -7.43 10.13
CA VAL A 166 -9.46 -6.77 10.97
C VAL A 166 -9.07 -7.68 12.13
N ARG A 167 -10.03 -8.30 12.83
CA ARG A 167 -9.75 -9.21 13.96
C ARG A 167 -8.90 -10.41 13.54
N ASP A 168 -9.30 -11.08 12.46
CA ASP A 168 -8.68 -12.34 12.04
C ASP A 168 -7.35 -12.10 11.30
N GLY A 169 -7.14 -10.90 10.73
CA GLY A 169 -5.95 -10.56 9.93
C GLY A 169 -4.89 -9.70 10.63
N ASP A 170 -5.20 -9.05 11.75
CA ASP A 170 -4.31 -8.05 12.37
C ASP A 170 -2.90 -8.54 12.66
N ALA A 171 -2.76 -9.69 13.33
CA ALA A 171 -1.45 -10.22 13.68
C ALA A 171 -0.55 -10.41 12.43
N ASP A 172 -1.11 -10.99 11.37
CA ASP A 172 -0.38 -11.24 10.13
C ASP A 172 -0.06 -9.92 9.40
N VAL A 173 -1.01 -8.99 9.35
CA VAL A 173 -0.83 -7.68 8.72
C VAL A 173 0.28 -6.88 9.41
N GLN A 174 0.29 -6.83 10.74
CA GLN A 174 1.32 -6.12 11.50
C GLN A 174 2.71 -6.72 11.27
N VAL A 175 2.82 -8.06 11.25
CA VAL A 175 4.09 -8.75 10.97
C VAL A 175 4.59 -8.45 9.56
N LEU A 176 3.71 -8.42 8.57
CA LEU A 176 4.10 -8.12 7.19
C LEU A 176 4.42 -6.63 6.97
N LEU A 177 3.73 -5.72 7.66
CA LEU A 177 4.06 -4.29 7.63
C LEU A 177 5.41 -4.02 8.31
N ASP A 178 5.71 -4.68 9.42
CA ASP A 178 7.05 -4.63 10.05
C ASP A 178 8.14 -5.14 9.09
N ALA A 179 7.86 -6.22 8.36
CA ALA A 179 8.76 -6.72 7.32
C ALA A 179 8.98 -5.67 6.23
N MET A 180 7.91 -5.06 5.68
CA MET A 180 8.04 -4.01 4.66
C MET A 180 8.82 -2.80 5.17
N ILE A 181 8.62 -2.38 6.43
CA ILE A 181 9.36 -1.26 7.04
C ILE A 181 10.84 -1.61 7.14
N SER A 182 11.15 -2.81 7.64
CA SER A 182 12.53 -3.29 7.78
C SER A 182 13.25 -3.42 6.43
N LEU A 183 12.56 -3.94 5.41
CA LEU A 183 13.07 -4.02 4.05
C LEU A 183 13.29 -2.64 3.43
N THR A 184 12.35 -1.70 3.63
CA THR A 184 12.52 -0.34 3.13
C THR A 184 13.72 0.36 3.78
N ARG A 185 13.99 0.12 5.07
CA ARG A 185 15.20 0.60 5.76
C ARG A 185 16.47 -0.01 5.17
N LEU A 186 16.45 -1.31 4.84
CA LEU A 186 17.56 -1.97 4.15
C LEU A 186 17.82 -1.31 2.79
N TYR A 187 16.78 -1.09 1.99
CA TYR A 187 16.89 -0.43 0.68
C TYR A 187 17.48 0.97 0.81
N TYR A 188 17.00 1.74 1.80
CA TYR A 188 17.49 3.08 2.05
C TYR A 188 18.98 3.08 2.42
N LYS A 189 19.41 2.16 3.29
CA LYS A 189 20.83 2.01 3.65
C LYS A 189 21.68 1.62 2.44
N THR A 190 21.18 0.75 1.56
CA THR A 190 21.86 0.40 0.30
C THR A 190 21.97 1.62 -0.63
N ASN A 191 20.91 2.41 -0.77
CA ASN A 191 20.94 3.65 -1.55
C ASN A 191 21.96 4.67 -1.00
N GLU A 192 22.05 4.80 0.32
CA GLU A 192 23.05 5.67 0.97
C GLU A 192 24.50 5.19 0.73
N ASN A 193 24.72 3.87 0.69
CA ASN A 193 26.03 3.31 0.33
C ASN A 193 26.34 3.56 -1.15
N GLU A 194 25.38 3.33 -2.04
CA GLU A 194 25.49 3.61 -3.48
C GLU A 194 25.83 5.08 -3.74
N LYS A 195 25.09 5.99 -3.11
CA LYS A 195 25.32 7.43 -3.18
C LYS A 195 26.74 7.80 -2.75
N LYS A 196 27.25 7.21 -1.66
CA LYS A 196 28.63 7.45 -1.20
C LYS A 196 29.66 6.94 -2.19
N THR A 197 29.45 5.75 -2.77
CA THR A 197 30.33 5.19 -3.80
C THR A 197 30.37 6.09 -5.03
N ILE A 198 29.19 6.49 -5.52
CA ILE A 198 29.05 7.21 -6.79
C ILE A 198 29.47 8.67 -6.66
N LEU A 199 29.08 9.37 -5.60
CA LEU A 199 29.51 10.76 -5.41
C LEU A 199 30.97 10.84 -4.95
N GLY A 200 31.42 9.87 -4.15
CA GLY A 200 32.78 9.83 -3.61
C GLY A 200 33.87 9.76 -4.68
N ILE A 201 33.62 9.08 -5.82
CA ILE A 201 34.59 9.07 -6.92
C ILE A 201 34.80 10.48 -7.51
N PHE A 202 33.74 11.28 -7.61
CA PHE A 202 33.86 12.66 -8.11
C PHE A 202 34.52 13.58 -7.09
N ASP A 203 34.18 13.39 -5.80
CA ASP A 203 34.77 14.15 -4.69
C ASP A 203 36.29 13.94 -4.60
N VAL A 204 36.79 12.79 -5.05
CA VAL A 204 38.23 12.50 -5.15
C VAL A 204 38.79 12.93 -6.51
N GLU A 205 38.28 12.44 -7.63
CA GLU A 205 38.92 12.59 -8.94
C GLU A 205 38.89 14.04 -9.48
N ILE A 206 37.83 14.80 -9.22
CA ILE A 206 37.70 16.17 -9.76
C ILE A 206 38.78 17.10 -9.18
N PRO A 207 39.00 17.17 -7.84
CA PRO A 207 40.06 18.02 -7.29
C PRO A 207 41.49 17.67 -7.74
N PHE A 208 41.78 16.39 -8.01
CA PHE A 208 43.13 15.95 -8.42
C PHE A 208 43.37 16.07 -9.94
N SER A 209 42.35 16.37 -10.74
CA SER A 209 42.46 16.60 -12.18
C SER A 209 42.97 18.01 -12.51
N THR A 210 44.29 18.18 -12.57
CA THR A 210 44.94 19.51 -12.67
C THR A 210 45.42 19.89 -14.08
N ARG A 211 45.33 18.98 -15.07
CA ARG A 211 45.86 19.25 -16.42
C ARG A 211 44.86 20.06 -17.24
N ASN A 212 45.36 21.01 -18.04
CA ASN A 212 44.54 21.81 -18.95
C ASN A 212 43.77 20.96 -19.98
N SER A 213 44.33 19.82 -20.39
CA SER A 213 43.67 18.84 -21.28
C SER A 213 42.37 18.28 -20.68
N ASP A 214 42.24 18.29 -19.35
CA ASP A 214 41.16 17.61 -18.65
C ASP A 214 39.98 18.55 -18.42
N ARG A 215 40.09 19.84 -18.78
CA ARG A 215 39.06 20.87 -18.51
C ARG A 215 37.66 20.47 -18.98
N MET A 216 37.54 19.87 -20.17
CA MET A 216 36.25 19.41 -20.69
C MET A 216 35.71 18.23 -19.86
N LEU A 217 36.56 17.24 -19.55
CA LEU A 217 36.18 16.09 -18.73
C LEU A 217 35.76 16.50 -17.32
N VAL A 218 36.50 17.41 -16.69
CA VAL A 218 36.16 17.99 -15.38
C VAL A 218 34.83 18.73 -15.43
N THR A 219 34.54 19.46 -16.50
CA THR A 219 33.25 20.16 -16.66
C THR A 219 32.10 19.17 -16.77
N LEU A 220 32.23 18.14 -17.60
CA LEU A 220 31.23 17.07 -17.73
C LEU A 220 31.03 16.31 -16.41
N ALA A 221 32.11 15.99 -15.71
CA ALA A 221 32.07 15.32 -14.41
C ALA A 221 31.33 16.16 -13.35
N LYS A 222 31.53 17.48 -13.32
CA LYS A 222 30.79 18.40 -12.42
C LYS A 222 29.30 18.42 -12.71
N VAL A 223 28.91 18.51 -13.99
CA VAL A 223 27.48 18.47 -14.38
C VAL A 223 26.86 17.13 -13.97
N HIS A 224 27.56 16.03 -14.24
CA HIS A 224 27.09 14.70 -13.88
C HIS A 224 26.98 14.51 -12.36
N TYR A 225 27.93 15.01 -11.59
CA TYR A 225 27.87 15.03 -10.12
C TYR A 225 26.64 15.76 -9.62
N LEU A 226 26.35 16.97 -10.12
CA LEU A 226 25.18 17.75 -9.70
C LEU A 226 23.87 17.05 -10.04
N ASN A 227 23.80 16.41 -11.21
CA ASN A 227 22.64 15.61 -11.61
C ASN A 227 22.46 14.42 -10.66
N LYS A 228 23.53 13.70 -10.34
CA LYS A 228 23.47 12.56 -9.40
C LYS A 228 23.13 12.98 -7.98
N ALA A 229 23.71 14.07 -7.48
CA ALA A 229 23.39 14.62 -6.17
C ALA A 229 21.90 14.99 -6.06
N THR A 230 21.34 15.58 -7.12
CA THR A 230 19.90 15.91 -7.19
C THR A 230 19.03 14.66 -7.25
N GLU A 231 19.40 13.67 -8.08
CA GLU A 231 18.72 12.37 -8.16
C GLU A 231 18.65 11.69 -6.79
N TYR A 232 19.80 11.55 -6.09
CA TYR A 232 19.83 10.90 -4.78
C TYR A 232 19.02 11.67 -3.74
N LYS A 233 19.04 13.01 -3.74
CA LYS A 233 18.22 13.80 -2.82
C LYS A 233 16.72 13.52 -3.00
N LEU A 234 16.24 13.38 -4.24
CA LEU A 234 14.85 13.01 -4.51
C LEU A 234 14.54 11.59 -4.03
N VAL A 235 15.44 10.65 -4.29
CA VAL A 235 15.28 9.24 -3.88
C VAL A 235 15.28 9.09 -2.35
N ASP A 236 16.17 9.80 -1.64
CA ASP A 236 16.21 9.82 -0.17
C ASP A 236 14.85 10.26 0.38
N ARG A 237 14.27 11.30 -0.21
CA ARG A 237 12.95 11.78 0.16
C ARG A 237 11.85 10.73 -0.10
N ARG A 238 11.92 10.01 -1.22
CA ARG A 238 10.99 8.92 -1.53
C ARG A 238 11.09 7.78 -0.50
N TYR A 239 12.29 7.42 -0.03
CA TYR A 239 12.46 6.44 1.05
C TYR A 239 11.85 6.91 2.38
N GLU A 240 12.06 8.17 2.77
CA GLU A 240 11.45 8.74 3.98
C GLU A 240 9.93 8.69 3.92
N LEU A 241 9.35 9.10 2.79
CA LEU A 241 7.90 9.11 2.56
C LEU A 241 7.33 7.68 2.59
N ALA A 242 8.00 6.72 1.97
CA ALA A 242 7.61 5.32 2.01
C ALA A 242 7.59 4.78 3.45
N LEU A 243 8.63 5.04 4.24
CA LEU A 243 8.68 4.64 5.66
C LEU A 243 7.57 5.28 6.49
N GLN A 244 7.31 6.57 6.30
CA GLN A 244 6.21 7.28 6.97
C GLN A 244 4.85 6.68 6.57
N GLY A 245 4.69 6.37 5.28
CA GLY A 245 3.48 5.75 4.75
C GLY A 245 3.21 4.39 5.37
N LEU A 246 4.16 3.46 5.34
CA LEU A 246 4.02 2.13 5.97
C LEU A 246 3.70 2.23 7.46
N THR A 247 4.37 3.16 8.17
CA THR A 247 4.13 3.37 9.60
C THR A 247 2.70 3.86 9.85
N LYS A 248 2.18 4.78 9.03
CA LYS A 248 0.78 5.24 9.13
C LYS A 248 -0.23 4.14 8.79
N VAL A 249 0.07 3.28 7.81
CA VAL A 249 -0.79 2.12 7.52
C VAL A 249 -0.84 1.18 8.73
N ALA A 250 0.32 0.85 9.32
CA ALA A 250 0.40 0.00 10.51
C ALA A 250 -0.37 0.58 11.69
N LEU A 251 -0.18 1.87 11.99
CA LEU A 251 -0.88 2.57 13.06
C LEU A 251 -2.39 2.67 12.81
N GLY A 252 -2.81 3.03 11.60
CA GLY A 252 -4.23 3.11 11.26
C GLY A 252 -4.93 1.76 11.36
N HIS A 253 -4.26 0.70 10.89
CA HIS A 253 -4.75 -0.67 11.01
C HIS A 253 -4.86 -1.12 12.48
N GLN A 254 -3.82 -0.91 13.27
CA GLN A 254 -3.82 -1.20 14.70
C GLN A 254 -4.94 -0.44 15.43
N LYS A 255 -5.19 0.82 15.07
CA LYS A 255 -6.27 1.61 15.66
C LYS A 255 -7.66 1.07 15.32
N MET A 256 -7.85 0.50 14.12
CA MET A 256 -9.07 -0.25 13.83
C MET A 256 -9.18 -1.50 14.71
N ARG A 257 -8.09 -2.23 14.90
CA ARG A 257 -8.08 -3.45 15.74
C ARG A 257 -8.42 -3.16 17.20
N GLU A 258 -7.91 -2.06 17.75
CA GLU A 258 -8.18 -1.62 19.12
C GLU A 258 -9.64 -1.17 19.31
N ASN A 259 -10.31 -0.73 18.24
CA ASN A 259 -11.64 -0.11 18.27
C ASN A 259 -12.69 -0.85 17.43
N LEU A 260 -12.57 -2.18 17.28
CA LEU A 260 -13.45 -2.98 16.41
C LEU A 260 -14.95 -2.70 16.59
N GLY A 261 -15.45 -2.65 17.83
CA GLY A 261 -16.87 -2.40 18.10
C GLY A 261 -17.29 -0.92 18.08
N LYS A 262 -16.37 -0.02 17.70
CA LYS A 262 -16.50 1.44 17.79
C LYS A 262 -16.02 2.15 16.51
N LEU A 263 -15.91 1.43 15.40
CA LEU A 263 -15.38 2.00 14.15
C LEU A 263 -16.22 3.14 13.58
N SER A 264 -17.47 3.24 14.01
CA SER A 264 -18.40 4.31 13.63
C SER A 264 -18.42 5.50 14.57
N ASP A 265 -17.75 5.41 15.72
CA ASP A 265 -17.65 6.49 16.67
C ASP A 265 -16.95 7.68 16.00
N ALA A 266 -17.46 8.89 16.23
CA ALA A 266 -16.99 10.09 15.56
C ALA A 266 -15.49 10.34 15.74
N GLU A 267 -14.95 9.99 16.91
CA GLU A 267 -13.52 10.07 17.21
C GLU A 267 -12.69 9.14 16.31
N ILE A 268 -13.10 7.87 16.20
CA ILE A 268 -12.40 6.86 15.40
C ILE A 268 -12.51 7.19 13.92
N ARG A 269 -13.68 7.64 13.46
CA ARG A 269 -13.86 8.14 12.09
C ARG A 269 -12.91 9.29 11.78
N ARG A 270 -12.82 10.29 12.66
CA ARG A 270 -11.91 11.43 12.48
C ARG A 270 -10.45 10.99 12.44
N LEU A 271 -10.06 10.05 13.29
CA LEU A 271 -8.72 9.48 13.33
C LEU A 271 -8.37 8.78 11.99
N LEU A 272 -9.24 7.90 11.50
CA LEU A 272 -9.04 7.19 10.23
C LEU A 272 -9.06 8.13 9.02
N ALA A 273 -9.92 9.15 9.02
CA ALA A 273 -9.93 10.18 7.99
C ALA A 273 -8.61 10.96 7.92
N ASN A 274 -8.00 11.25 9.08
CA ASN A 274 -6.69 11.88 9.13
C ASN A 274 -5.59 10.97 8.56
N TYR A 275 -5.56 9.69 8.95
CA TYR A 275 -4.62 8.73 8.35
C TYR A 275 -4.80 8.62 6.84
N GLY A 276 -6.04 8.52 6.35
CA GLY A 276 -6.33 8.48 4.91
C GLY A 276 -5.86 9.74 4.16
N ARG A 277 -6.04 10.93 4.75
CA ARG A 277 -5.54 12.20 4.16
C ARG A 277 -4.02 12.23 4.11
N ASP A 278 -3.36 11.82 5.19
CA ASP A 278 -1.91 11.80 5.26
C ASP A 278 -1.32 10.82 4.26
N LEU A 279 -1.92 9.63 4.10
CA LEU A 279 -1.50 8.64 3.12
C LEU A 279 -1.64 9.15 1.68
N ARG A 280 -2.70 9.89 1.36
CA ARG A 280 -2.84 10.55 0.05
C ARG A 280 -1.75 11.59 -0.19
N THR A 281 -1.46 12.42 0.82
CA THR A 281 -0.38 13.42 0.74
C THR A 281 0.98 12.77 0.53
N ILE A 282 1.25 11.66 1.25
CA ILE A 282 2.47 10.88 1.11
C ILE A 282 2.57 10.29 -0.30
N ARG A 283 1.50 9.66 -0.80
CA ARG A 283 1.44 9.11 -2.16
C ARG A 283 1.74 10.17 -3.23
N ASP A 284 1.16 11.36 -3.09
CA ASP A 284 1.37 12.44 -4.04
C ASP A 284 2.85 12.88 -4.01
N GLY A 285 3.47 12.92 -2.83
CA GLY A 285 4.92 13.15 -2.69
C GLY A 285 5.81 12.01 -3.20
N LEU A 286 5.33 10.76 -3.18
CA LEU A 286 6.03 9.61 -3.77
C LEU A 286 5.96 9.64 -5.31
N SER A 287 4.89 10.21 -5.87
CA SER A 287 4.64 10.27 -7.31
C SER A 287 5.16 11.56 -7.96
N GLY A 288 5.61 12.52 -7.15
CA GLY A 288 6.16 13.79 -7.62
C GLY A 288 7.57 13.61 -8.21
N ASP A 289 7.78 14.21 -9.38
CA ASP A 289 9.09 14.47 -9.99
C ASP A 289 9.63 15.83 -9.54
#